data_AF-A0A5A7UZT9-F1
#
_entry.id   AF-A0A5A7UZT9-F1
#
_cell.length_a   1.000
_cell.length_b   1.000
_cell.length_c   1.000
_cell.angle_alpha   90.00
_cell.angle_beta   90.00
_cell.angle_gamma   90.00
#
_symmetry.space_group_name_H-M   'P 1'
#
loop_
_entity.id
_entity.type
_entity.pdbx_description
1 polymer ?
#
loop_
_entity_poly.entity_id
_entity_poly.type
_entity_poly.pdbx_seq_one_letter_code
_entity_poly.pdbx_strand_id
1 'polypeptide(L)'
;MSVTYRDWHEMLPFALHGYRISVRTSTGSTPLSLVYGFEAVLPVEVEVSSLRVIQEVELDEAKWAQVRYKQLNFIEERILTALCKGQLYQKKIA
;
A
#
# COMPACT_ATOMS: atom_id res chain seq x y z
N MET A 1 5.33 3.87 -23.44
CA MET A 1 6.27 4.65 -22.61
C MET A 1 7.65 4.06 -22.80
N SER A 2 8.65 4.86 -23.16
CA SER A 2 10.04 4.39 -23.26
C SER A 2 10.67 4.47 -21.87
N VAL A 3 10.95 3.33 -21.24
CA VAL A 3 11.66 3.27 -19.96
C VAL A 3 13.12 3.66 -20.21
N THR A 4 13.58 4.73 -19.57
CA THR A 4 14.98 5.18 -19.65
C THR A 4 15.72 4.92 -18.34
N TYR A 5 17.05 5.02 -18.36
CA TYR A 5 17.87 4.84 -17.15
C TYR A 5 17.51 5.82 -16.01
N ARG A 6 16.91 6.98 -16.35
CA ARG A 6 16.48 7.98 -15.36
C ARG A 6 15.27 7.51 -14.53
N ASP A 7 14.53 6.54 -15.05
CA ASP A 7 13.27 6.05 -14.48
C ASP A 7 13.50 4.81 -13.59
N TRP A 8 14.74 4.56 -13.15
CA TRP A 8 15.10 3.40 -12.34
C TRP A 8 14.27 3.29 -11.05
N HIS A 9 13.86 4.43 -10.48
CA HIS A 9 13.05 4.51 -9.28
C HIS A 9 11.60 4.02 -9.52
N GLU A 10 11.06 4.22 -10.73
CA GLU A 10 9.77 3.65 -11.14
C GLU A 10 9.87 2.15 -11.37
N MET A 11 11.03 1.66 -11.82
CA MET A 11 11.28 0.24 -12.07
C MET A 11 11.66 -0.55 -10.81
N LEU A 12 12.13 0.14 -9.76
CA LEU A 12 12.63 -0.47 -8.53
C LEU A 12 11.61 -1.41 -7.85
N PRO A 13 10.31 -1.05 -7.70
CA PRO A 13 9.32 -1.94 -7.09
C PRO A 13 9.17 -3.26 -7.86
N PHE A 14 9.20 -3.21 -9.20
CA PHE A 14 9.09 -4.39 -10.06
C PHE A 14 10.31 -5.29 -9.96
N ALA A 15 11.52 -4.70 -9.98
CA ALA A 15 12.77 -5.45 -9.82
C ALA A 15 12.85 -6.15 -8.46
N LEU A 16 12.47 -5.45 -7.38
CA LEU A 16 12.43 -6.02 -6.03
C LEU A 16 11.39 -7.13 -5.91
N HIS A 17 10.22 -6.96 -6.54
CA HIS A 17 9.19 -8.00 -6.57
C HIS A 17 9.71 -9.26 -7.28
N GLY A 18 10.25 -9.12 -8.49
CA GLY A 18 10.87 -10.22 -9.24
C GLY A 18 11.97 -10.93 -8.43
N TYR A 19 12.80 -10.15 -7.71
CA TYR A 19 13.83 -10.71 -6.84
C TYR A 19 13.23 -11.57 -5.70
N ARG A 20 12.14 -11.11 -5.07
CA ARG A 20 11.52 -11.78 -3.92
C ARG A 20 10.80 -13.07 -4.28
N ILE A 21 10.23 -13.16 -5.49
CA ILE A 21 9.44 -14.30 -5.93
C ILE A 21 10.25 -15.31 -6.77
N SER A 22 11.45 -14.95 -7.23
CA SER A 22 12.29 -15.87 -8.00
C SER A 22 13.00 -16.88 -7.10
N VAL A 23 12.95 -18.16 -7.48
CA VAL A 23 13.67 -19.25 -6.82
C VAL A 23 15.17 -19.01 -6.91
N ARG A 24 15.88 -19.09 -5.77
CA ARG A 24 17.34 -18.98 -5.73
C ARG A 24 17.97 -20.34 -5.92
N THR A 25 18.98 -20.43 -6.78
CA THR A 25 19.72 -21.68 -7.03
C THR A 25 20.41 -22.23 -5.78
N SER A 26 20.82 -21.35 -4.87
CA SER A 26 21.50 -21.74 -3.62
C SER A 26 20.59 -22.38 -2.58
N THR A 27 19.33 -21.96 -2.49
CA THR A 27 18.38 -22.43 -1.45
C THR A 27 17.21 -23.25 -2.03
N GLY A 28 17.05 -23.29 -3.35
CA GLY A 28 15.93 -23.93 -4.02
C GLY A 28 14.57 -23.31 -3.66
N SER A 29 14.56 -22.13 -3.02
CA SER A 29 13.37 -21.48 -2.49
C SER A 29 13.35 -20.00 -2.87
N THR A 30 12.18 -19.36 -2.80
CA THR A 30 12.06 -17.92 -3.03
C THR A 30 12.49 -17.16 -1.77
N PRO A 31 13.13 -15.99 -1.88
CA PRO A 31 13.43 -15.18 -0.70
C PRO A 31 12.19 -14.84 0.13
N LEU A 32 11.03 -14.68 -0.51
CA LEU A 32 9.76 -14.42 0.19
C LEU A 32 9.32 -15.60 1.05
N SER A 33 9.40 -16.84 0.53
CA SER A 33 9.01 -18.03 1.29
C SER A 33 9.92 -18.31 2.49
N LEU A 34 11.19 -17.92 2.41
CA LEU A 34 12.10 -18.03 3.55
C LEU A 34 11.78 -17.04 4.68
N VAL A 35 11.26 -15.85 4.35
CA VAL A 35 10.92 -14.82 5.34
C VAL A 35 9.57 -15.09 6.00
N TYR A 36 8.57 -15.49 5.21
CA TYR A 36 7.18 -15.60 5.67
C TYR A 36 6.67 -17.04 5.81
N GLY A 37 7.41 -18.04 5.32
CA GLY A 37 7.06 -19.45 5.44
C GLY A 37 6.06 -19.97 4.39
N PHE A 38 5.70 -19.18 3.38
CA PHE A 38 4.79 -19.58 2.30
C PHE A 38 5.23 -19.03 0.95
N GLU A 39 4.90 -19.74 -0.14
CA GLU A 39 5.19 -19.29 -1.51
C GLU A 39 4.39 -18.03 -1.84
N ALA A 40 4.98 -17.12 -2.62
CA ALA A 40 4.38 -15.84 -2.96
C ALA A 40 3.13 -16.03 -3.85
N VAL A 41 1.99 -16.32 -3.23
CA VAL A 41 0.68 -16.13 -3.86
C VAL A 41 0.42 -14.63 -3.84
N LEU A 42 0.16 -14.04 -5.01
CA LEU A 42 -0.21 -12.63 -5.08
C LEU A 42 -1.42 -12.43 -4.14
N PRO A 43 -1.33 -11.58 -3.11
CA PRO A 43 -2.48 -11.33 -2.26
C PRO A 43 -3.60 -10.77 -3.13
N VAL A 44 -4.84 -11.20 -2.87
CA VAL A 44 -5.99 -10.72 -3.64
C VAL A 44 -6.14 -9.20 -3.56
N GLU A 45 -5.58 -8.58 -2.51
CA GLU A 45 -5.53 -7.14 -2.29
C GLU A 45 -4.57 -6.40 -3.24
N VAL A 46 -3.63 -7.12 -3.86
CA VAL A 46 -2.75 -6.59 -4.93
C VAL A 46 -3.44 -6.70 -6.29
N GLU A 47 -4.23 -7.76 -6.49
CA GLU A 47 -5.01 -7.97 -7.72
C GLU A 47 -6.27 -7.11 -7.77
N VAL A 48 -6.96 -7.00 -6.63
CA VAL A 48 -8.13 -6.16 -6.41
C VAL A 48 -7.66 -4.90 -5.69
N SER A 49 -7.39 -3.86 -6.48
CA SER A 49 -7.11 -2.53 -5.94
C SER A 49 -8.22 -2.10 -4.99
N SER A 50 -7.87 -1.66 -3.79
CA SER A 50 -8.87 -1.12 -2.86
C SER A 50 -9.64 0.04 -3.50
N LEU A 51 -10.91 0.23 -3.13
CA LEU A 51 -11.73 1.35 -3.64
C LEU A 51 -11.03 2.71 -3.52
N ARG A 52 -10.23 2.87 -2.47
CA ARG A 52 -9.41 4.07 -2.26
C ARG A 52 -8.33 4.23 -3.33
N VAL A 53 -7.59 3.16 -3.65
CA VAL A 53 -6.55 3.16 -4.68
C VAL A 53 -7.17 3.39 -6.06
N ILE A 54 -8.33 2.77 -6.35
CA ILE A 54 -9.06 3.00 -7.60
C ILE A 54 -9.45 4.48 -7.74
N GLN A 55 -10.05 5.07 -6.70
CA GLN A 55 -10.41 6.49 -6.71
C GLN A 55 -9.20 7.43 -6.80
N GLU A 56 -8.06 7.04 -6.24
CA GLU A 56 -6.84 7.85 -6.27
C GLU A 56 -6.11 7.75 -7.64
N VAL A 57 -6.16 6.60 -8.32
CA VAL A 57 -5.52 6.36 -9.64
C VAL A 57 -6.26 7.03 -10.80
N GLU A 58 -7.57 7.22 -10.69
CA GLU A 58 -8.38 7.89 -11.73
C GLU A 58 -8.23 9.43 -11.73
N LEU A 59 -7.59 10.01 -10.72
CA LEU A 59 -7.44 11.46 -10.59
C LEU A 59 -6.14 11.96 -11.22
N ASP A 60 -6.25 13.08 -11.94
CA ASP A 60 -5.09 13.88 -12.36
C ASP A 60 -4.25 14.29 -11.14
N GLU A 61 -2.93 14.31 -11.29
CA GLU A 61 -1.98 14.46 -10.17
C GLU A 61 -2.23 15.74 -9.36
N ALA A 62 -2.57 16.85 -10.03
CA ALA A 62 -2.90 18.11 -9.37
C ALA A 62 -4.20 18.03 -8.54
N LYS A 63 -5.21 17.31 -9.06
CA LYS A 63 -6.47 17.08 -8.34
C LYS A 63 -6.26 16.13 -7.17
N TRP A 64 -5.45 15.07 -7.36
CA TRP A 64 -5.07 14.15 -6.29
C TRP A 64 -4.36 14.90 -5.16
N ALA A 65 -3.35 15.72 -5.48
CA ALA A 65 -2.62 16.51 -4.49
C ALA A 65 -3.54 17.46 -3.71
N GLN A 66 -4.49 18.11 -4.39
CA GLN A 66 -5.47 18.99 -3.74
C GLN A 66 -6.41 18.25 -2.79
N VAL A 67 -6.95 17.09 -3.21
CA VAL A 67 -7.81 16.25 -2.36
C VAL A 67 -7.02 15.73 -1.16
N ARG A 68 -5.78 15.29 -1.39
CA ARG A 68 -4.89 14.80 -0.33
C ARG A 68 -4.59 15.89 0.69
N TYR A 69 -4.29 17.10 0.25
CA TYR A 69 -4.05 18.25 1.13
C TYR A 69 -5.27 18.59 1.99
N LYS A 70 -6.47 18.61 1.40
CA LYS A 70 -7.72 18.80 2.16
C LYS A 70 -7.91 17.71 3.20
N GLN A 71 -7.70 16.44 2.84
CA GLN A 71 -7.80 15.34 3.80
C GLN A 71 -6.82 15.50 4.96
N LEU A 72 -5.58 15.88 4.68
CA LEU A 72 -4.53 16.12 5.68
C LEU A 72 -4.92 17.24 6.65
N ASN A 73 -5.50 18.32 6.14
CA ASN A 73 -5.95 19.45 6.96
C ASN A 73 -7.00 19.05 8.03
N PHE A 74 -7.80 18.01 7.75
CA PHE A 74 -8.81 17.50 8.68
C PHE A 74 -8.38 16.26 9.48
N ILE A 75 -7.10 15.86 9.42
CA ILE A 75 -6.64 14.64 10.12
C ILE A 75 -6.82 14.77 11.63
N GLU A 76 -6.46 15.91 12.23
CA GLU A 76 -6.58 16.12 13.68
C GLU A 76 -8.03 15.99 14.15
N GLU A 77 -8.97 16.63 13.45
CA GLU A 77 -10.39 16.53 13.75
C GLU A 77 -10.91 15.09 13.66
N ARG A 78 -10.46 14.33 12.66
CA ARG A 78 -10.82 12.93 12.50
C ARG A 78 -10.27 12.06 13.64
N ILE A 79 -9.03 12.30 14.06
CA ILE A 79 -8.40 11.60 15.18
C ILE A 79 -9.18 11.90 16.47
N LEU A 80 -9.45 13.19 16.74
CA LEU A 80 -10.22 13.61 17.92
C LEU A 80 -11.62 12.98 17.93
N THR A 81 -12.29 12.95 16.79
CA THR A 81 -13.61 12.33 16.65
C THR A 81 -13.54 10.82 16.91
N ALA A 82 -12.53 10.13 16.39
CA ALA A 82 -12.34 8.69 16.61
C ALA A 82 -12.05 8.38 18.08
N LEU A 83 -11.22 9.20 18.75
CA LEU A 83 -10.94 9.10 20.17
C LEU A 83 -12.22 9.26 21.01
N CYS A 84 -13.01 10.30 20.75
CA CYS A 84 -14.28 10.52 21.44
C CYS A 84 -15.25 9.34 21.25
N LYS A 85 -15.37 8.81 20.02
CA LYS A 85 -16.20 7.63 19.74
C LYS A 85 -15.70 6.39 20.48
N GLY A 86 -14.39 6.18 20.52
CA GLY A 86 -13.77 5.09 21.28
C GLY A 86 -14.07 5.19 22.78
N GLN A 87 -13.95 6.39 23.36
CA GLN A 87 -14.28 6.62 24.77
C GLN A 87 -15.76 6.36 25.07
N LEU A 88 -16.67 6.80 24.19
CA LEU A 88 -18.11 6.53 24.34
C LEU A 88 -18.43 5.03 24.24
N TYR A 89 -17.76 4.30 23.36
CA TYR A 89 -17.90 2.86 23.23
C TYR A 89 -17.40 2.12 24.48
N GLN A 90 -16.23 2.52 25.00
CA GLN A 90 -15.69 1.98 26.25
C GLN A 90 -16.64 2.21 27.43
N LYS A 91 -17.22 3.42 27.55
CA LYS A 91 -18.23 3.75 28.58
C LYS A 91 -19.56 3.01 28.43
N LYS A 92 -19.87 2.46 27.25
CA LYS A 92 -21.08 1.66 27.02
C LYS A 92 -20.87 0.17 27.34
N ILE A 93 -19.62 -0.29 27.34
CA ILE A 93 -19.25 -1.69 27.60
C ILE A 93 -18.94 -1.90 29.08
N ALA A 94 -18.41 -0.88 29.76
CA ALA A 94 -18.29 -0.84 31.22
C ALA A 94 -19.67 -0.66 31.88
#